data_AF-F0SWF0-F1
#
_entry.id   AF-F0SWF0-F1
#
_cell.length_a   1.000
_cell.length_b   1.000
_cell.length_c   1.000
_cell.angle_alpha   90.00
_cell.angle_beta   90.00
_cell.angle_gamma   90.00
#
_symmetry.space_group_name_H-M   'P 1'
#
loop_
_entity.id
_entity.type
_entity.pdbx_description
1 polymer ?
#
loop_
_entity_poly.entity_id
_entity_poly.type
_entity_poly.pdbx_seq_one_letter_code
_entity_poly.pdbx_strand_id
1 'polypeptide(L)'
;MRKKTAFLLVLVFALFLLVSCANEQTAGKNSELENFLNQDDQVIEKIKNQPIGATGPRLVYAYDQYAVILNFNGILIYDFDQQAILHTIDNLSLGLNKMQGSDYTSVKSNRNELAFGNESDIDHSAYVYHLQKNELHKANKKELEEFKEVKEVDQELLNSILTDGHTGNAVYNEDGNIVLLTYRYEDGADGWALSILEKDRLKPIQQVKVFQ
;
A
#
# COMPACT_ATOMS: atom_id res chain seq x y z
N MET A 1 -55.09 10.87 -21.23
CA MET A 1 -53.75 11.15 -20.66
C MET A 1 -53.21 10.06 -19.72
N ARG A 2 -54.03 9.26 -19.03
CA ARG A 2 -53.58 8.23 -18.05
C ARG A 2 -52.72 7.06 -18.59
N LYS A 3 -52.82 6.71 -19.87
CA LYS A 3 -52.03 5.59 -20.45
C LYS A 3 -50.56 5.95 -20.70
N LYS A 4 -50.24 7.24 -20.92
CA LYS A 4 -48.86 7.70 -21.19
C LYS A 4 -48.01 7.76 -19.91
N THR A 5 -48.63 8.07 -18.77
CA THR A 5 -47.96 8.11 -17.45
C THR A 5 -47.63 6.72 -16.90
N ALA A 6 -48.49 5.72 -17.15
CA ALA A 6 -48.21 4.34 -16.76
C ALA A 6 -47.02 3.74 -17.54
N PHE A 7 -46.91 4.06 -18.84
CA PHE A 7 -45.80 3.59 -19.67
C PHE A 7 -44.45 4.20 -19.24
N LEU A 8 -44.45 5.47 -18.81
CA LEU A 8 -43.24 6.14 -18.33
C LEU A 8 -42.72 5.54 -17.02
N LEU A 9 -43.62 5.16 -16.10
CA LEU A 9 -43.27 4.54 -14.82
C LEU A 9 -42.64 3.15 -14.99
N VAL A 10 -43.18 2.33 -15.90
CA VAL A 10 -42.61 1.00 -16.20
C VAL A 10 -41.22 1.12 -16.82
N LEU A 11 -41.00 2.12 -17.67
CA LEU A 11 -39.70 2.34 -18.31
C LEU A 11 -38.62 2.78 -17.31
N VAL A 12 -38.98 3.64 -16.34
CA VAL A 12 -38.07 4.05 -15.26
C VAL A 12 -37.73 2.87 -14.34
N PHE A 13 -38.72 2.02 -14.01
CA PHE A 13 -38.46 0.83 -13.18
C PHE A 13 -37.60 -0.22 -13.89
N ALA A 14 -37.77 -0.40 -15.20
CA ALA A 14 -36.92 -1.28 -16.01
C ALA A 14 -35.48 -0.76 -16.10
N LEU A 15 -35.28 0.56 -16.15
CA LEU A 15 -33.95 1.20 -16.10
C LEU A 15 -33.25 0.97 -14.74
N PHE A 16 -33.98 1.01 -13.63
CA PHE A 16 -33.41 0.70 -12.31
C PHE A 16 -33.03 -0.79 -12.16
N LEU A 17 -33.78 -1.71 -12.77
CA LEU A 17 -33.43 -3.14 -12.76
C LEU A 17 -32.21 -3.46 -13.62
N LEU A 18 -31.98 -2.72 -14.72
CA LEU A 18 -30.81 -2.93 -15.59
C LEU A 18 -29.50 -2.40 -14.98
N VAL A 19 -29.54 -1.37 -14.12
CA VAL A 19 -28.36 -0.89 -13.39
C VAL A 19 -27.92 -1.87 -12.30
N SER A 20 -28.85 -2.69 -11.78
CA SER A 20 -28.54 -3.64 -10.70
C SER A 20 -27.94 -4.97 -11.15
N CYS A 21 -27.96 -5.31 -12.44
CA CYS A 21 -27.35 -6.55 -12.97
C CYS A 21 -25.95 -6.36 -13.57
N ALA A 22 -25.44 -5.13 -13.67
CA ALA A 22 -24.12 -4.88 -14.25
C ALA A 22 -22.95 -5.12 -13.26
N ASN A 23 -23.24 -5.39 -11.98
CA ASN A 23 -22.23 -5.42 -10.92
C ASN A 23 -21.90 -6.82 -10.37
N GLU A 24 -22.50 -7.90 -10.90
CA GLU A 24 -22.29 -9.25 -10.37
C GLU A 24 -21.05 -9.98 -10.91
N GLN A 25 -20.42 -9.47 -11.97
CA GLN A 25 -19.33 -10.20 -12.64
C GLN A 25 -17.93 -9.95 -12.05
N THR A 26 -17.78 -8.93 -11.19
CA THR A 26 -16.52 -8.57 -10.51
C THR A 26 -16.37 -9.22 -9.12
N ALA A 27 -17.48 -9.54 -8.45
CA ALA A 27 -17.47 -10.02 -7.06
C ALA A 27 -16.79 -11.41 -6.89
N GLY A 28 -16.85 -12.28 -7.90
CA GLY A 28 -16.32 -13.65 -7.81
C GLY A 28 -14.80 -13.79 -7.99
N LYS A 29 -14.12 -12.83 -8.62
CA LYS A 29 -12.66 -12.87 -8.81
C LYS A 29 -11.90 -12.22 -7.64
N ASN A 30 -12.51 -11.23 -6.97
CA ASN A 30 -11.88 -10.56 -5.85
C ASN A 30 -11.82 -11.47 -4.61
N SER A 31 -12.79 -12.38 -4.41
CA SER A 31 -12.80 -13.25 -3.23
C SER A 31 -11.60 -14.20 -3.11
N GLU A 32 -10.97 -14.60 -4.22
CA GLU A 32 -9.73 -15.39 -4.17
C GLU A 32 -8.52 -14.54 -3.76
N LEU A 33 -8.54 -13.25 -4.09
CA LEU A 33 -7.46 -12.32 -3.79
C LEU A 33 -7.46 -11.88 -2.33
N GLU A 34 -8.63 -11.83 -1.69
CA GLU A 34 -8.78 -11.59 -0.26
C GLU A 34 -7.98 -12.59 0.59
N ASN A 35 -7.72 -13.81 0.10
CA ASN A 35 -6.87 -14.78 0.80
C ASN A 35 -5.41 -14.35 0.91
N PHE A 36 -4.96 -13.39 0.08
CA PHE A 36 -3.62 -12.81 0.19
C PHE A 36 -3.56 -11.65 1.17
N LEU A 37 -4.72 -11.15 1.64
CA LEU A 37 -4.82 -10.15 2.69
C LEU A 37 -4.90 -10.83 4.05
N ASN A 38 -3.82 -10.75 4.82
CA ASN A 38 -3.75 -11.31 6.15
C ASN A 38 -4.03 -10.22 7.19
N GLN A 39 -5.09 -10.43 7.96
CA GLN A 39 -5.43 -9.62 9.13
C GLN A 39 -5.16 -10.37 10.45
N ASP A 40 -4.61 -11.59 10.37
CA ASP A 40 -4.35 -12.42 11.54
C ASP A 40 -3.16 -11.87 12.31
N ASP A 41 -3.40 -11.47 13.56
CA ASP A 41 -2.38 -10.94 14.48
C ASP A 41 -1.16 -11.85 14.61
N GLN A 42 -1.35 -13.19 14.55
CA GLN A 42 -0.23 -14.13 14.62
C GLN A 42 0.65 -14.07 13.38
N VAL A 43 0.05 -13.87 12.20
CA VAL A 43 0.80 -13.69 10.95
C VAL A 43 1.54 -12.36 10.97
N ILE A 44 0.87 -11.29 11.41
CA ILE A 44 1.46 -9.96 11.54
C ILE A 44 2.64 -10.00 12.52
N GLU A 45 2.47 -10.57 13.71
CA GLU A 45 3.55 -10.71 14.70
C GLU A 45 4.68 -11.60 14.19
N LYS A 46 4.37 -12.67 13.45
CA LYS A 46 5.41 -13.48 12.82
C LYS A 46 6.23 -12.67 11.81
N ILE A 47 5.61 -11.83 11.00
CA ILE A 47 6.31 -10.97 10.03
C ILE A 47 7.14 -9.90 10.75
N LYS A 48 6.62 -9.32 11.84
CA LYS A 48 7.34 -8.31 12.63
C LYS A 48 8.61 -8.84 13.28
N ASN A 49 8.54 -10.07 13.83
CA ASN A 49 9.64 -10.70 14.56
C ASN A 49 10.55 -11.56 13.66
N GLN A 50 10.31 -11.58 12.35
CA GLN A 50 11.15 -12.33 11.43
C GLN A 50 12.50 -11.64 11.27
N PRO A 51 13.61 -12.41 11.21
CA PRO A 51 14.90 -11.84 10.90
C PRO A 51 14.80 -11.05 9.60
N ILE A 52 15.18 -9.77 9.67
CA ILE A 52 15.29 -8.93 8.50
C ILE A 52 16.33 -9.60 7.59
N GLY A 53 15.93 -9.91 6.35
CA GLY A 53 16.79 -10.59 5.40
C GLY A 53 18.02 -9.75 5.02
N ALA A 54 18.74 -10.15 3.97
CA ALA A 54 19.88 -9.37 3.47
C ALA A 54 19.52 -7.93 3.08
N THR A 55 18.24 -7.67 2.80
CA THR A 55 17.69 -6.34 2.53
C THR A 55 16.67 -5.98 3.61
N GLY A 56 16.81 -4.78 4.17
CA GLY A 56 15.86 -4.22 5.13
C GLY A 56 14.48 -3.95 4.53
N PRO A 57 13.43 -3.81 5.36
CA PRO A 57 12.16 -3.28 4.92
C PRO A 57 12.33 -1.88 4.28
N ARG A 58 11.49 -1.57 3.30
CA ARG A 58 11.49 -0.31 2.57
C ARG A 58 10.12 0.34 2.66
N LEU A 59 10.06 1.62 3.02
CA LEU A 59 8.85 2.41 2.91
C LEU A 59 8.58 2.70 1.43
N VAL A 60 7.48 2.19 0.89
CA VAL A 60 7.18 2.31 -0.54
C VAL A 60 6.05 3.27 -0.83
N TYR A 61 5.24 3.63 0.17
CA TYR A 61 4.19 4.64 -0.01
C TYR A 61 3.70 5.19 1.33
N ALA A 62 3.15 6.41 1.32
CA ALA A 62 2.42 6.97 2.43
C ALA A 62 1.28 7.85 1.90
N TYR A 63 0.09 7.67 2.47
CA TYR A 63 -1.10 8.44 2.12
C TYR A 63 -2.04 8.54 3.32
N ASP A 64 -2.48 9.74 3.66
CA ASP A 64 -3.35 10.01 4.81
C ASP A 64 -2.67 9.48 6.10
N GLN A 65 -3.38 8.69 6.92
CA GLN A 65 -2.82 8.02 8.09
C GLN A 65 -2.06 6.72 7.77
N TYR A 66 -1.90 6.32 6.50
CA TYR A 66 -1.33 5.03 6.14
C TYR A 66 0.12 5.13 5.67
N ALA A 67 0.94 4.15 6.08
CA ALA A 67 2.25 3.88 5.49
C ALA A 67 2.30 2.45 4.96
N VAL A 68 2.92 2.28 3.80
CA VAL A 68 3.07 0.98 3.13
C VAL A 68 4.54 0.59 3.17
N ILE A 69 4.84 -0.52 3.85
CA ILE A 69 6.19 -1.03 4.00
C ILE A 69 6.33 -2.31 3.20
N LEU A 70 7.23 -2.30 2.22
CA LEU A 70 7.64 -3.51 1.51
C LEU A 70 8.69 -4.24 2.34
N ASN A 71 8.37 -5.46 2.76
CA ASN A 71 9.29 -6.38 3.40
C ASN A 71 9.43 -7.65 2.53
N PHE A 72 10.48 -8.44 2.78
CA PHE A 72 10.74 -9.67 2.03
C PHE A 72 9.56 -10.65 2.05
N ASN A 73 8.89 -10.76 3.20
CA ASN A 73 7.81 -11.72 3.43
C ASN A 73 6.40 -11.13 3.21
N GLY A 74 6.27 -9.85 2.86
CA GLY A 74 4.97 -9.24 2.60
C GLY A 74 5.01 -7.72 2.52
N ILE A 75 3.90 -7.15 2.03
CA ILE A 75 3.64 -5.71 2.11
C ILE A 75 2.83 -5.45 3.36
N LEU A 76 3.30 -4.57 4.24
CA LEU A 76 2.62 -4.22 5.48
C LEU A 76 1.93 -2.87 5.34
N ILE A 77 0.66 -2.82 5.77
CA ILE A 77 -0.14 -1.60 5.78
C ILE A 77 -0.21 -1.12 7.24
N TYR A 78 0.57 -0.08 7.54
CA TYR A 78 0.61 0.53 8.87
C TYR A 78 -0.37 1.70 8.93
N ASP A 79 -1.11 1.81 10.03
CA ASP A 79 -2.00 2.93 10.35
C ASP A 79 -1.40 3.73 11.52
N PHE A 80 -1.09 5.00 11.26
CA PHE A 80 -0.53 5.93 12.25
C PHE A 80 -1.49 6.29 13.37
N ASP A 81 -2.80 6.33 13.12
CA ASP A 81 -3.80 6.65 14.14
C ASP A 81 -3.97 5.47 15.10
N GLN A 82 -4.03 4.26 14.56
CA GLN A 82 -4.13 3.02 15.35
C GLN A 82 -2.79 2.56 15.92
N GLN A 83 -1.68 3.12 15.42
CA GLN A 83 -0.31 2.74 15.75
C GLN A 83 -0.02 1.24 15.55
N ALA A 84 -0.64 0.64 14.54
CA ALA A 84 -0.60 -0.79 14.29
C ALA A 84 -0.50 -1.11 12.80
N ILE A 85 0.05 -2.29 12.50
CA ILE A 85 -0.09 -2.89 11.18
C ILE A 85 -1.50 -3.45 11.11
N LEU A 86 -2.33 -2.93 10.20
CA LEU A 86 -3.70 -3.41 10.04
C LEU A 86 -3.70 -4.76 9.33
N HIS A 87 -3.02 -4.81 8.19
CA HIS A 87 -3.04 -5.95 7.30
C HIS A 87 -1.67 -6.14 6.65
N THR A 88 -1.44 -7.36 6.19
CA THR A 88 -0.28 -7.69 5.36
C THR A 88 -0.71 -8.38 4.08
N ILE A 89 0.01 -8.13 2.99
CA ILE A 89 -0.20 -8.79 1.70
C ILE A 89 0.87 -9.86 1.53
N ASP A 90 0.45 -11.10 1.29
CA ASP A 90 1.35 -12.24 1.06
C ASP A 90 2.02 -12.16 -0.32
N ASN A 91 3.14 -11.43 -0.38
CA ASN A 91 3.93 -11.29 -1.59
C ASN A 91 4.50 -12.63 -2.08
N LEU A 92 4.78 -13.59 -1.19
CA LEU A 92 5.34 -14.88 -1.58
C LEU A 92 4.31 -15.67 -2.40
N SER A 93 3.07 -15.76 -1.91
CA SER A 93 1.99 -16.44 -2.63
C SER A 93 1.58 -15.71 -3.91
N LEU A 94 1.76 -14.39 -3.99
CA LEU A 94 1.56 -13.61 -5.20
C LEU A 94 2.72 -13.71 -6.21
N GLY A 95 3.83 -14.36 -5.85
CA GLY A 95 5.02 -14.47 -6.69
C GLY A 95 5.86 -13.18 -6.77
N LEU A 96 5.67 -12.25 -5.82
CA LEU A 96 6.27 -10.91 -5.74
C LEU A 96 7.32 -10.82 -4.61
N ASN A 97 8.08 -11.89 -4.38
CA ASN A 97 9.09 -11.97 -3.32
C ASN A 97 10.54 -11.90 -3.86
N LYS A 98 10.72 -11.39 -5.07
CA LYS A 98 12.05 -11.24 -5.67
C LYS A 98 12.64 -9.90 -5.25
N MET A 99 13.87 -9.94 -4.73
CA MET A 99 14.56 -8.74 -4.21
C MET A 99 15.46 -8.04 -5.25
N GLN A 100 15.69 -8.65 -6.42
CA GLN A 100 16.59 -8.12 -7.45
C GLN A 100 16.27 -8.70 -8.84
N GLY A 101 16.74 -8.02 -9.90
CA GLY A 101 16.52 -8.41 -11.30
C GLY A 101 15.20 -7.86 -11.87
N SER A 102 14.87 -8.18 -13.12
CA SER A 102 13.65 -7.69 -13.81
C SER A 102 12.32 -8.02 -13.13
N ASP A 103 12.37 -8.93 -12.16
CA ASP A 103 11.21 -9.48 -11.47
C ASP A 103 11.07 -8.88 -10.07
N TYR A 104 11.87 -7.88 -9.70
CA TYR A 104 11.76 -7.23 -8.40
C TYR A 104 10.40 -6.53 -8.25
N THR A 105 9.89 -6.49 -7.03
CA THR A 105 8.58 -5.87 -6.73
C THR A 105 8.67 -4.35 -6.84
N SER A 106 7.95 -3.83 -7.83
CA SER A 106 7.76 -2.40 -8.06
C SER A 106 6.43 -1.94 -7.49
N VAL A 107 6.34 -0.65 -7.24
CA VAL A 107 5.19 -0.01 -6.62
C VAL A 107 4.88 1.30 -7.34
N LYS A 108 3.60 1.47 -7.69
CA LYS A 108 3.04 2.73 -8.16
C LYS A 108 1.85 3.09 -7.28
N SER A 109 1.46 4.35 -7.30
CA SER A 109 0.40 4.87 -6.44
C SER A 109 -0.55 5.78 -7.18
N ASN A 110 -1.79 5.81 -6.69
CA ASN A 110 -2.80 6.78 -7.06
C ASN A 110 -3.65 7.10 -5.82
N ARG A 111 -3.24 8.12 -5.06
CA ARG A 111 -3.95 8.57 -3.85
C ARG A 111 -4.17 7.42 -2.85
N ASN A 112 -5.41 7.00 -2.63
CA ASN A 112 -5.76 5.96 -1.67
C ASN A 112 -5.54 4.53 -2.21
N GLU A 113 -4.90 4.37 -3.36
CA GLU A 113 -4.61 3.09 -4.00
C GLU A 113 -3.12 2.90 -4.29
N LEU A 114 -2.68 1.65 -4.16
CA LEU A 114 -1.32 1.20 -4.40
C LEU A 114 -1.34 0.06 -5.43
N ALA A 115 -0.65 0.23 -6.55
CA ALA A 115 -0.39 -0.83 -7.51
C ALA A 115 0.98 -1.47 -7.23
N PHE A 116 1.05 -2.79 -7.26
CA PHE A 116 2.30 -3.52 -7.06
C PHE A 116 2.37 -4.77 -7.94
N GLY A 117 3.56 -5.07 -8.42
CA GLY A 117 3.82 -6.13 -9.39
C GLY A 117 5.30 -6.24 -9.71
N ASN A 118 5.66 -7.13 -10.64
CA ASN A 118 7.02 -7.21 -11.13
C ASN A 118 7.37 -5.94 -11.92
N GLU A 119 8.56 -5.38 -11.71
CA GLU A 119 9.03 -4.18 -12.42
C GLU A 119 8.84 -4.25 -13.93
N SER A 120 9.15 -5.40 -14.53
CA SER A 120 9.04 -5.60 -15.98
C SER A 120 7.59 -5.59 -16.53
N ASP A 121 6.58 -5.75 -15.69
CA ASP A 121 5.18 -5.94 -16.10
C ASP A 121 4.16 -5.03 -15.38
N ILE A 122 4.61 -4.23 -14.42
CA ILE A 122 3.72 -3.38 -13.59
C ILE A 122 2.88 -2.38 -14.39
N ASP A 123 3.29 -2.05 -15.62
CA ASP A 123 2.52 -1.19 -16.55
C ASP A 123 1.43 -1.92 -17.35
N HIS A 124 1.40 -3.25 -17.29
CA HIS A 124 0.47 -4.08 -18.06
C HIS A 124 -0.44 -4.91 -17.16
N SER A 125 0.10 -5.42 -16.05
CA SER A 125 -0.62 -6.24 -15.08
C SER A 125 -0.04 -6.01 -13.68
N ALA A 126 -0.89 -5.57 -12.76
CA ALA A 126 -0.52 -5.39 -11.37
C ALA A 126 -1.67 -5.80 -10.44
N TYR A 127 -1.33 -6.00 -9.18
CA TYR A 127 -2.31 -6.03 -8.10
C TYR A 127 -2.51 -4.61 -7.59
N VAL A 128 -3.76 -4.22 -7.35
CA VAL A 128 -4.11 -2.91 -6.80
C VAL A 128 -4.80 -3.11 -5.46
N TYR A 129 -4.22 -2.51 -4.43
CA TYR A 129 -4.74 -2.48 -3.07
C TYR A 129 -5.32 -1.11 -2.75
N HIS A 130 -6.54 -1.08 -2.24
CA HIS A 130 -7.22 0.13 -1.81
C HIS A 130 -7.10 0.30 -0.29
N LEU A 131 -6.30 1.28 0.15
CA LEU A 131 -5.90 1.47 1.57
C LEU A 131 -7.10 1.57 2.51
N GLN A 132 -8.09 2.40 2.17
CA GLN A 132 -9.26 2.64 3.05
C GLN A 132 -10.35 1.56 3.00
N LYS A 133 -10.44 0.81 1.90
CA LYS A 133 -11.48 -0.23 1.73
C LYS A 133 -10.98 -1.60 2.14
N ASN A 134 -9.67 -1.76 2.26
CA ASN A 134 -9.02 -3.04 2.43
C ASN A 134 -9.49 -4.06 1.37
N GLU A 135 -9.33 -3.71 0.10
CA GLU A 135 -9.72 -4.54 -1.03
C GLU A 135 -8.52 -4.75 -1.95
N LEU A 136 -8.34 -5.99 -2.41
CA LEU A 136 -7.31 -6.35 -3.38
C LEU A 136 -7.93 -6.82 -4.69
N HIS A 137 -7.51 -6.23 -5.81
CA HIS A 137 -7.93 -6.67 -7.13
C HIS A 137 -6.77 -6.70 -8.13
N LYS A 138 -6.98 -7.35 -9.28
CA LYS A 138 -6.05 -7.28 -10.42
C LYS A 138 -6.48 -6.15 -11.33
N ALA A 139 -5.54 -5.31 -11.72
CA ALA A 139 -5.75 -4.21 -12.65
C ALA A 139 -5.04 -4.50 -13.98
N ASN A 140 -5.67 -4.05 -15.07
CA ASN A 140 -5.08 -4.11 -16.40
C ASN A 140 -4.42 -2.77 -16.77
N LYS A 141 -3.65 -2.76 -17.86
CA LYS A 141 -2.98 -1.58 -18.42
C LYS A 141 -3.78 -0.28 -18.37
N LYS A 142 -5.06 -0.30 -18.76
CA LYS A 142 -5.89 0.92 -18.83
C LYS A 142 -6.16 1.50 -17.43
N GLU A 143 -6.39 0.65 -16.45
CA GLU A 143 -6.61 1.06 -15.06
C GLU A 143 -5.32 1.60 -14.43
N LEU A 144 -4.16 1.14 -14.93
CA LEU A 144 -2.83 1.52 -14.44
C LEU A 144 -2.32 2.85 -15.00
N GLU A 145 -2.97 3.43 -16.02
CA GLU A 145 -2.56 4.70 -16.63
C GLU A 145 -2.55 5.89 -15.64
N GLU A 146 -3.37 5.82 -14.59
CA GLU A 146 -3.45 6.86 -13.56
C GLU A 146 -2.42 6.70 -12.44
N PHE A 147 -1.79 5.52 -12.33
CA PHE A 147 -0.81 5.20 -11.30
C PHE A 147 0.56 5.77 -11.66
N LYS A 148 1.20 6.40 -10.68
CA LYS A 148 2.50 7.06 -10.85
C LYS A 148 3.53 6.46 -9.91
N GLU A 149 4.79 6.59 -10.30
CA GLU A 149 5.91 6.31 -9.41
C GLU A 149 5.74 7.08 -8.09
N VAL A 150 6.07 6.42 -7.00
CA VAL A 150 6.01 7.03 -5.68
C VAL A 150 7.10 8.09 -5.59
N LYS A 151 6.74 9.24 -5.05
CA LYS A 151 7.66 10.35 -4.90
C LYS A 151 8.57 10.11 -3.70
N GLU A 152 9.76 9.60 -3.96
CA GLU A 152 10.82 9.46 -2.97
C GLU A 152 11.42 10.81 -2.58
N VAL A 153 11.96 10.88 -1.37
CA VAL A 153 12.80 12.01 -0.93
C VAL A 153 14.15 11.90 -1.61
N ASP A 154 14.69 13.01 -2.10
CA ASP A 154 16.00 13.01 -2.75
C ASP A 154 17.11 12.61 -1.77
N GLN A 155 18.17 11.99 -2.31
CA GLN A 155 19.24 11.42 -1.51
C GLN A 155 19.99 12.47 -0.67
N GLU A 156 20.10 13.71 -1.15
CA GLU A 156 20.79 14.79 -0.42
C GLU A 156 20.01 15.16 0.84
N LEU A 157 18.71 15.39 0.72
CA LEU A 157 17.83 15.65 1.85
C LEU A 157 17.76 14.44 2.78
N LEU A 158 17.65 13.22 2.25
CA LEU A 158 17.63 12.01 3.07
C LEU A 158 18.93 11.87 3.90
N ASN A 159 20.09 12.11 3.30
CA ASN A 159 21.38 12.09 4.00
C ASN A 159 21.50 13.20 5.06
N SER A 160 20.79 14.33 4.89
CA SER A 160 20.75 15.39 5.91
C SER A 160 19.86 15.02 7.10
N ILE A 161 18.90 14.13 6.91
CA ILE A 161 17.97 13.64 7.95
C ILE A 161 18.57 12.44 8.69
N LEU A 162 19.16 11.50 7.95
CA LEU A 162 19.82 10.33 8.50
C LEU A 162 21.23 10.70 8.98
N THR A 163 21.41 10.92 10.28
CA THR A 163 22.74 11.14 10.87
C THR A 163 23.59 9.86 10.80
N ASP A 164 24.92 10.03 10.86
CA ASP A 164 25.90 8.93 10.74
C ASP A 164 25.50 7.67 11.52
N GLY A 165 25.34 6.55 10.80
CA GLY A 165 25.02 5.24 11.35
C GLY A 165 23.56 4.80 11.22
N HIS A 166 22.64 5.68 10.81
CA HIS A 166 21.26 5.31 10.52
C HIS A 166 21.07 4.96 9.04
N THR A 167 20.40 3.85 8.78
CA THR A 167 19.90 3.48 7.44
C THR A 167 18.40 3.63 7.39
N GLY A 168 17.85 3.91 6.21
CA GLY A 168 16.43 4.15 6.05
C GLY A 168 16.12 4.71 4.68
N ASN A 169 14.82 4.92 4.44
CA ASN A 169 14.34 5.57 3.24
C ASN A 169 13.09 6.38 3.54
N ALA A 170 12.78 7.33 2.66
CA ALA A 170 11.66 8.24 2.86
C ALA A 170 10.89 8.50 1.57
N VAL A 171 9.60 8.78 1.76
CA VAL A 171 8.67 9.19 0.71
C VAL A 171 7.94 10.46 1.15
N TYR A 172 7.38 11.19 0.19
CA TYR A 172 6.45 12.26 0.48
C TYR A 172 5.02 11.72 0.59
N ASN A 173 4.27 12.16 1.61
CA ASN A 173 2.82 11.99 1.62
C ASN A 173 2.12 13.06 0.75
N GLU A 174 0.79 13.02 0.68
CA GLU A 174 -0.06 13.94 -0.09
C GLU A 174 0.02 15.40 0.37
N ASP A 175 0.27 15.64 1.66
CA ASP A 175 0.51 16.98 2.21
C ASP A 175 1.92 17.51 1.91
N GLY A 176 2.78 16.66 1.34
CA GLY A 176 4.19 16.95 1.08
C GLY A 176 5.08 16.82 2.32
N ASN A 177 4.58 16.29 3.43
CA ASN A 177 5.39 15.90 4.58
C ASN A 177 6.29 14.71 4.23
N ILE A 178 7.37 14.57 4.97
CA ILE A 178 8.32 13.48 4.80
C ILE A 178 7.90 12.34 5.72
N VAL A 179 7.59 11.18 5.15
CA VAL A 179 7.42 9.94 5.91
C VAL A 179 8.69 9.13 5.78
N LEU A 180 9.27 8.77 6.92
CA LEU A 180 10.60 8.21 7.03
C LEU A 180 10.54 6.88 7.77
N LEU A 181 11.11 5.84 7.16
CA LEU A 181 11.37 4.56 7.81
C LEU A 181 12.87 4.48 8.15
N THR A 182 13.19 4.40 9.43
CA THR A 182 14.58 4.36 9.94
C THR A 182 14.87 3.07 10.67
N TYR A 183 16.03 2.49 10.40
CA TYR A 183 16.62 1.43 11.21
C TYR A 183 17.23 2.03 12.48
N ARG A 184 17.07 1.29 13.58
CA ARG A 184 17.62 1.62 14.89
C ARG A 184 18.14 0.37 15.55
N TYR A 185 19.31 0.46 16.16
CA TYR A 185 19.82 -0.56 17.06
C TYR A 185 19.69 -0.03 18.49
N GLU A 186 18.71 -0.55 19.23
CA GLU A 186 18.37 -0.11 20.59
C GLU A 186 18.32 -1.34 21.50
N ASP A 187 18.91 -1.24 22.70
CA ASP A 187 18.87 -2.30 23.73
C ASP A 187 19.32 -3.70 23.28
N GLY A 188 20.23 -3.75 22.30
CA GLY A 188 20.77 -4.99 21.76
C GLY A 188 19.90 -5.66 20.69
N ALA A 189 18.83 -5.00 20.24
CA ALA A 189 17.90 -5.50 19.23
C ALA A 189 17.84 -4.58 18.01
N ASP A 190 17.62 -5.20 16.85
CA ASP A 190 17.34 -4.52 15.59
C ASP A 190 15.90 -4.03 15.58
N GLY A 191 15.68 -2.75 15.28
CA GLY A 191 14.35 -2.16 15.25
C GLY A 191 14.17 -1.20 14.09
N TRP A 192 12.91 -0.89 13.80
CA TRP A 192 12.56 0.10 12.81
C TRP A 192 11.50 1.04 13.33
N ALA A 193 11.65 2.33 13.02
CA ALA A 193 10.70 3.37 13.39
C ALA A 193 10.19 4.09 12.15
N LEU A 194 8.87 4.33 12.12
CA LEU A 194 8.25 5.26 11.20
C LEU A 194 8.16 6.64 11.85
N SER A 195 8.45 7.68 11.08
CA SER A 195 8.32 9.07 11.50
C SER A 195 7.65 9.89 10.41
N ILE A 196 6.80 10.85 10.80
CA ILE A 196 6.29 11.90 9.92
C ILE A 196 6.99 13.19 10.32
N LEU A 197 7.65 13.85 9.36
CA LEU A 197 8.37 15.09 9.56
C LEU A 197 7.74 16.21 8.71
N GLU A 198 7.63 17.40 9.29
CA GLU A 198 7.30 18.61 8.53
C GLU A 198 8.38 18.87 7.48
N LYS A 199 8.01 19.02 6.21
CA LYS A 199 8.94 19.14 5.08
C LYS A 199 10.02 20.22 5.28
N ASP A 200 9.62 21.43 5.64
CA ASP A 200 10.51 22.60 5.63
C ASP A 200 11.31 22.77 6.93
N ARG A 201 10.84 22.15 8.02
CA ARG A 201 11.41 22.32 9.37
C ARG A 201 12.05 21.04 9.91
N LEU A 202 11.81 19.91 9.25
CA LEU A 202 12.20 18.57 9.67
C LEU A 202 11.79 18.27 11.13
N LYS A 203 10.71 18.90 11.59
CA LYS A 203 10.18 18.70 12.94
C LYS A 203 9.34 17.42 12.95
N PRO A 204 9.56 16.52 13.93
CA PRO A 204 8.70 15.36 14.09
C PRO A 204 7.26 15.80 14.40
N ILE A 205 6.33 15.32 13.58
CA ILE A 205 4.88 15.38 13.81
C ILE A 205 4.48 14.15 14.62
N GLN A 206 4.96 12.98 14.21
CA GLN A 206 4.67 11.70 14.83
C GLN A 206 5.85 10.74 14.66
N GLN A 207 6.07 9.85 15.62
CA GLN A 207 7.04 8.77 15.54
C GLN A 207 6.52 7.53 16.26
N VAL A 208 6.69 6.37 15.64
CA VAL A 208 6.22 5.07 16.14
C VAL A 208 7.26 3.98 15.86
N LYS A 209 7.37 2.98 16.75
CA LYS A 209 8.17 1.77 16.52
C LYS A 209 7.32 0.75 15.77
N VAL A 210 7.87 0.15 14.71
CA VAL A 210 7.16 -0.80 13.83
C VAL A 210 7.68 -2.22 14.00
N PHE A 211 9.00 -2.39 14.04
CA PHE A 211 9.68 -3.69 14.21
C PHE A 211 10.64 -3.63 15.40
N GLN A 212 10.81 -4.74 16.11
CA GLN A 212 11.74 -4.98 17.21
C GLN A 212 12.31 -6.40 17.15
#